data_AF-T0N4A0-F1
#
_entry.id   AF-T0N4A0-F1
#
_cell.length_a   1.000
_cell.length_b   1.000
_cell.length_c   1.000
_cell.angle_alpha   90.00
_cell.angle_beta   90.00
_cell.angle_gamma   90.00
#
_symmetry.space_group_name_H-M   'P 1'
#
loop_
_entity.id
_entity.type
_entity.pdbx_description
1 polymer ?
#
loop_
_entity_poly.entity_id
_entity_poly.type
_entity_poly.pdbx_seq_one_letter_code
_entity_poly.pdbx_strand_id
1 'polypeptide(L)'
;MEYRKFGNCDFSVSSLGFGCMRFPVIDKDPSKINEEKAIAMIRHAIDNGVDYIDTAYPYHGGNSEVLVGKALKDGYREKIKLATKSPVWLVKEYADFHKYLDEQLNKLQTDHIDFYLMHALNKDRFEDLKKNQVFKFLDEAIASGKIKYAGFSFHDDEEHFYEIVDSYPWTFCQIQLNYMDVEYQAGLRGLKYASEKGMAVVIMEPLKGGKLAGNPPTEVKELFESYDSSRTPANWALKWLYNFPEVTTILSGMSTMEQLQENLEIASNCKANEMNAEELEIMDKAKDAYLRLTKVNCTGCNYCQPCPFEVDIPRNFELYNEGHMFNTLEAASHTYNNLSLK
;
A
#
# COMPACT_ATOMS: atom_id res chain seq x y z
N MET A 1 11.16 12.24 12.30
CA MET A 1 10.10 12.03 11.30
C MET A 1 10.10 13.17 10.30
N GLU A 2 10.32 12.87 9.02
CA GLU A 2 10.14 13.84 7.94
C GLU A 2 8.65 13.99 7.58
N TYR A 3 8.22 15.21 7.25
CA TYR A 3 6.85 15.51 6.83
C TYR A 3 6.85 16.07 5.40
N ARG A 4 5.87 15.66 4.60
CA ARG A 4 5.73 16.06 3.19
C ARG A 4 4.37 16.67 2.94
N LYS A 5 4.33 17.67 2.06
CA LYS A 5 3.10 18.35 1.66
C LYS A 5 2.12 17.34 1.05
N PHE A 6 0.85 17.38 1.46
CA PHE A 6 -0.17 16.48 0.93
C PHE A 6 -0.76 17.04 -0.37
N GLY A 7 -0.05 16.84 -1.48
CA GLY A 7 -0.45 17.38 -2.79
C GLY A 7 -0.61 18.90 -2.76
N ASN A 8 -1.77 19.38 -3.20
CA ASN A 8 -2.11 20.81 -3.17
C ASN A 8 -2.71 21.31 -1.85
N CYS A 9 -2.90 20.45 -0.85
CA CYS A 9 -3.40 20.87 0.45
C CYS A 9 -2.42 21.82 1.18
N ASP A 10 -2.94 22.55 2.16
CA ASP A 10 -2.21 23.50 3.00
C ASP A 10 -1.53 22.87 4.22
N PHE A 11 -1.53 21.54 4.30
CA PHE A 11 -0.89 20.78 5.37
C PHE A 11 0.08 19.73 4.83
N SER A 12 0.91 19.21 5.73
CA SER A 12 1.83 18.09 5.48
C SER A 12 1.43 16.88 6.31
N VAL A 13 1.89 15.71 5.89
CA VAL A 13 1.76 14.45 6.63
C VAL A 13 3.13 13.82 6.81
N SER A 14 3.28 12.98 7.82
CA SER A 14 4.44 12.12 8.03
C SER A 14 4.74 11.29 6.77
N SER A 15 6.02 11.23 6.42
CA SER A 15 6.51 10.48 5.25
C SER A 15 6.34 8.97 5.40
N LEU A 16 6.24 8.48 6.64
CA LEU A 16 5.82 7.12 6.96
C LEU A 16 4.37 7.12 7.45
N GLY A 17 3.51 6.36 6.78
CA GLY A 17 2.18 6.02 7.27
C GLY A 17 2.16 4.63 7.89
N PHE A 18 1.32 4.45 8.91
CA PHE A 18 1.11 3.16 9.56
C PHE A 18 0.07 2.34 8.78
N GLY A 19 0.50 1.29 8.10
CA GLY A 19 -0.40 0.37 7.39
C GLY A 19 -0.98 -0.71 8.30
N CYS A 20 -2.30 -0.73 8.47
CA CYS A 20 -3.01 -1.63 9.38
C CYS A 20 -3.37 -3.01 8.79
N MET A 21 -2.84 -3.39 7.62
CA MET A 21 -3.12 -4.69 6.99
C MET A 21 -2.33 -5.86 7.63
N ARG A 22 -1.26 -5.56 8.36
CA ARG A 22 -0.29 -6.57 8.84
C ARG A 22 -0.10 -6.54 10.37
N PHE A 23 -1.17 -6.32 11.13
CA PHE A 23 -1.07 -6.36 12.58
C PHE A 23 -0.52 -7.71 13.09
N PRO A 24 0.12 -7.73 14.27
CA PRO A 24 0.46 -8.97 14.95
C PRO A 24 -0.81 -9.81 15.19
N VAL A 25 -0.74 -11.10 14.92
CA VAL A 25 -1.89 -12.02 15.00
C VAL A 25 -1.64 -13.17 15.98
N ILE A 26 -2.71 -13.73 16.52
CA ILE A 26 -2.71 -14.89 17.42
C ILE A 26 -2.84 -16.16 16.59
N ASP A 27 -2.09 -17.21 16.92
CA ASP A 27 -2.13 -18.53 16.27
C ASP A 27 -1.93 -18.51 14.74
N LYS A 28 -1.25 -17.48 14.22
CA LYS A 28 -1.07 -17.21 12.77
C LYS A 28 -2.40 -17.03 12.00
N ASP A 29 -3.49 -16.74 12.70
CA ASP A 29 -4.80 -16.51 12.11
C ASP A 29 -4.97 -15.01 11.77
N PRO A 30 -5.00 -14.61 10.49
CA PRO A 30 -5.09 -13.21 10.11
C PRO A 30 -6.39 -12.53 10.56
N SER A 31 -7.42 -13.27 10.96
CA SER A 31 -8.65 -12.69 11.51
C SER A 31 -8.55 -12.33 13.00
N LYS A 32 -7.54 -12.88 13.71
CA LYS A 32 -7.35 -12.73 15.16
C LYS A 32 -6.17 -11.84 15.47
N ILE A 33 -6.43 -10.53 15.54
CA ILE A 33 -5.40 -9.55 15.89
C ILE A 33 -5.02 -9.69 17.37
N ASN A 34 -3.72 -9.64 17.67
CA ASN A 34 -3.24 -9.41 19.02
C ASN A 34 -3.45 -7.93 19.38
N GLU A 35 -4.59 -7.63 20.02
CA GLU A 35 -5.02 -6.24 20.24
C GLU A 35 -4.01 -5.42 21.05
N GLU A 36 -3.47 -5.99 22.13
CA GLU A 36 -2.52 -5.28 23.01
C GLU A 36 -1.27 -4.84 22.25
N LYS A 37 -0.65 -5.75 21.50
CA LYS A 37 0.55 -5.43 20.71
C LYS A 37 0.25 -4.45 19.59
N ALA A 38 -0.84 -4.64 18.86
CA ALA A 38 -1.21 -3.76 17.76
C ALA A 38 -1.52 -2.33 18.24
N ILE A 39 -2.27 -2.17 19.35
CA ILE A 39 -2.54 -0.86 19.95
C ILE A 39 -1.24 -0.21 20.43
N ALA A 40 -0.36 -0.96 21.09
CA ALA A 40 0.93 -0.45 21.53
C ALA A 40 1.78 0.03 20.35
N MET A 41 1.81 -0.71 19.24
CA MET A 41 2.51 -0.31 18.01
C MET A 41 1.93 0.96 17.39
N ILE A 42 0.61 1.06 17.24
CA ILE A 42 -0.03 2.27 16.70
C ILE A 42 0.31 3.49 17.55
N ARG A 43 0.13 3.39 18.88
CA ARG A 43 0.40 4.51 19.78
C ARG A 43 1.87 4.90 19.79
N HIS A 44 2.78 3.90 19.78
CA HIS A 44 4.22 4.16 19.68
C HIS A 44 4.58 4.87 18.36
N ALA A 45 3.98 4.50 17.23
CA ALA A 45 4.20 5.19 15.97
C ALA A 45 3.75 6.65 16.06
N ILE A 46 2.57 6.91 16.63
CA ILE A 46 2.02 8.26 16.79
C ILE A 46 2.89 9.12 17.70
N ASP A 47 3.32 8.57 18.83
CA ASP A 47 4.19 9.29 19.77
C ASP A 47 5.59 9.58 19.18
N ASN A 48 5.98 8.90 18.09
CA ASN A 48 7.20 9.15 17.31
C ASN A 48 6.94 9.95 16.01
N GLY A 49 5.77 10.58 15.89
CA GLY A 49 5.47 11.55 14.82
C GLY A 49 4.73 10.98 13.61
N VAL A 50 4.34 9.71 13.60
CA VAL A 50 3.45 9.20 12.54
C VAL A 50 2.05 9.80 12.73
N ASP A 51 1.56 10.50 11.71
CA ASP A 51 0.24 11.12 11.70
C ASP A 51 -0.67 10.59 10.59
N TYR A 52 -0.23 9.64 9.76
CA TYR A 52 -1.07 8.99 8.75
C TYR A 52 -1.32 7.54 9.15
N ILE A 53 -2.57 7.18 9.48
CA ILE A 53 -2.97 5.81 9.84
C ILE A 53 -3.89 5.25 8.76
N ASP A 54 -3.47 4.17 8.10
CA ASP A 54 -4.18 3.55 6.99
C ASP A 54 -4.81 2.21 7.36
N THR A 55 -6.14 2.14 7.35
CA THR A 55 -6.90 0.90 7.48
C THR A 55 -7.83 0.69 6.28
N ALA A 56 -8.61 -0.38 6.28
CA ALA A 56 -9.64 -0.61 5.28
C ALA A 56 -10.72 -1.56 5.80
N TYR A 57 -11.90 -1.48 5.19
CA TYR A 57 -13.05 -2.31 5.53
C TYR A 57 -12.76 -3.83 5.61
N PRO A 58 -12.05 -4.48 4.66
CA PRO A 58 -11.85 -5.93 4.71
C PRO A 58 -10.70 -6.38 5.62
N TYR A 59 -9.84 -5.48 6.09
CA TYR A 59 -8.60 -5.86 6.77
C TYR A 59 -8.88 -6.65 8.05
N HIS A 60 -8.13 -7.74 8.22
CA HIS A 60 -8.30 -8.68 9.33
C HIS A 60 -9.74 -9.20 9.50
N GLY A 61 -10.42 -9.49 8.38
CA GLY A 61 -11.81 -9.95 8.40
C GLY A 61 -12.80 -8.88 8.87
N GLY A 62 -12.45 -7.60 8.75
CA GLY A 62 -13.25 -6.46 9.22
C GLY A 62 -12.90 -5.97 10.63
N ASN A 63 -11.93 -6.59 11.31
CA ASN A 63 -11.55 -6.22 12.68
C ASN A 63 -10.53 -5.09 12.78
N SER A 64 -9.86 -4.74 11.67
CA SER A 64 -8.82 -3.68 11.68
C SER A 64 -9.38 -2.32 12.11
N GLU A 65 -10.52 -1.91 11.56
CA GLU A 65 -11.16 -0.62 11.89
C GLU A 65 -11.61 -0.56 13.35
N VAL A 66 -12.12 -1.66 13.90
CA VAL A 66 -12.51 -1.77 15.32
C VAL A 66 -11.30 -1.56 16.22
N LEU A 67 -10.17 -2.19 15.89
CA LEU A 67 -8.94 -2.06 16.65
C LEU A 67 -8.34 -0.67 16.55
N VAL A 68 -8.31 -0.07 15.35
CA VAL A 68 -7.84 1.30 15.14
C VAL A 68 -8.69 2.27 15.97
N GLY A 69 -10.02 2.12 15.97
CA GLY A 69 -10.91 2.92 16.82
C GLY A 69 -10.59 2.80 18.32
N LYS A 70 -10.20 1.61 18.81
CA LYS A 70 -9.70 1.44 20.19
C LYS A 70 -8.36 2.14 20.41
N ALA A 71 -7.42 2.00 19.48
CA ALA A 71 -6.08 2.57 19.59
C ALA A 71 -6.11 4.11 19.65
N LEU A 72 -7.05 4.74 18.93
CA LEU A 72 -7.18 6.18 18.80
C LEU A 72 -7.95 6.87 19.97
N LYS A 73 -8.41 6.12 20.96
CA LYS A 73 -8.96 6.69 22.21
C LYS A 73 -7.91 7.49 22.97
N ASP A 74 -8.34 8.18 24.03
CA ASP A 74 -7.47 8.94 24.93
C ASP A 74 -6.71 10.09 24.24
N GLY A 75 -7.37 10.73 23.27
CA GLY A 75 -6.85 11.90 22.54
C GLY A 75 -5.95 11.57 21.34
N TYR A 76 -5.68 10.30 21.06
CA TYR A 76 -4.86 9.92 19.90
C TYR A 76 -5.54 10.23 18.55
N ARG A 77 -6.88 10.22 18.48
CA ARG A 77 -7.64 10.60 17.27
C ARG A 77 -7.29 12.00 16.75
N GLU A 78 -7.04 12.95 17.66
CA GLU A 78 -6.74 14.36 17.32
C GLU A 78 -5.30 14.56 16.85
N LYS A 79 -4.42 13.58 17.08
CA LYS A 79 -2.99 13.65 16.70
C LYS A 79 -2.74 13.22 15.25
N ILE A 80 -3.75 12.65 14.58
CA ILE A 80 -3.56 11.94 13.31
C ILE A 80 -4.61 12.31 12.27
N LYS A 81 -4.29 11.94 11.03
CA LYS A 81 -5.15 11.84 9.88
C LYS A 81 -5.48 10.37 9.62
N LEU A 82 -6.76 10.04 9.70
CA LEU A 82 -7.25 8.67 9.56
C LEU A 82 -7.68 8.38 8.13
N ALA A 83 -7.11 7.32 7.54
CA ALA A 83 -7.50 6.80 6.24
C ALA A 83 -8.26 5.47 6.36
N THR A 84 -9.39 5.36 5.65
CA THR A 84 -10.04 4.07 5.39
C THR A 84 -10.62 4.02 3.98
N LYS A 85 -11.10 2.85 3.58
CA LYS A 85 -11.45 2.55 2.19
C LYS A 85 -12.82 1.92 2.08
N SER A 86 -13.64 2.44 1.17
CA SER A 86 -14.97 1.91 0.85
C SER A 86 -14.86 0.51 0.23
N PRO A 87 -15.64 -0.48 0.68
CA PRO A 87 -15.66 -1.82 0.08
C PRO A 87 -16.45 -1.84 -1.23
N VAL A 88 -15.91 -1.22 -2.28
CA VAL A 88 -16.63 -0.94 -3.54
C VAL A 88 -17.29 -2.17 -4.19
N TRP A 89 -16.73 -3.37 -4.00
CA TRP A 89 -17.28 -4.63 -4.52
C TRP A 89 -18.61 -5.03 -3.86
N LEU A 90 -18.91 -4.50 -2.67
CA LEU A 90 -20.17 -4.70 -1.97
C LEU A 90 -21.25 -3.68 -2.37
N VAL A 91 -20.88 -2.57 -3.01
CA VAL A 91 -21.82 -1.55 -3.46
C VAL A 91 -22.60 -2.07 -4.66
N LYS A 92 -23.93 -2.19 -4.51
CA LYS A 92 -24.85 -2.58 -5.59
C LYS A 92 -25.80 -1.46 -5.96
N GLU A 93 -26.03 -0.52 -5.05
CA GLU A 93 -26.85 0.67 -5.27
C GLU A 93 -26.31 1.89 -4.52
N TYR A 94 -26.79 3.09 -4.86
CA TYR A 94 -26.33 4.36 -4.27
C TYR A 94 -26.35 4.39 -2.73
N ALA A 95 -27.37 3.76 -2.12
CA ALA A 95 -27.53 3.75 -0.66
C ALA A 95 -26.45 2.95 0.06
N ASP A 96 -25.81 1.98 -0.61
CA ASP A 96 -24.77 1.15 0.00
C ASP A 96 -23.52 1.97 0.36
N PHE A 97 -23.20 3.01 -0.40
CA PHE A 97 -22.07 3.88 -0.05
C PHE A 97 -22.21 4.51 1.33
N HIS A 98 -23.38 5.10 1.60
CA HIS A 98 -23.69 5.72 2.89
C HIS A 98 -23.76 4.68 4.00
N LYS A 99 -24.37 3.53 3.75
CA LYS A 99 -24.43 2.40 4.69
C LYS A 99 -23.04 1.95 5.14
N TYR A 100 -22.13 1.71 4.19
CA TYR A 100 -20.78 1.25 4.53
C TYR A 100 -19.95 2.34 5.17
N LEU A 101 -20.07 3.60 4.74
CA LEU A 101 -19.41 4.73 5.41
C LEU A 101 -19.85 4.84 6.88
N ASP A 102 -21.16 4.73 7.16
CA ASP A 102 -21.69 4.79 8.53
C ASP A 102 -21.23 3.60 9.38
N GLU A 103 -21.14 2.40 8.79
CA GLU A 103 -20.56 1.24 9.47
C GLU A 103 -19.08 1.47 9.84
N GLN A 104 -18.29 2.04 8.93
CA GLN A 104 -16.88 2.34 9.16
C GLN A 104 -16.68 3.38 10.25
N LEU A 105 -17.46 4.47 10.24
CA LEU A 105 -17.46 5.49 11.29
C LEU A 105 -17.78 4.88 12.67
N ASN A 106 -18.76 3.98 12.73
CA ASN A 106 -19.11 3.27 13.95
C ASN A 106 -17.97 2.36 14.46
N LYS A 107 -17.34 1.56 13.57
CA LYS A 107 -16.20 0.70 13.93
C LYS A 107 -15.02 1.52 14.45
N LEU A 108 -14.71 2.61 13.76
CA LEU A 108 -13.61 3.53 14.08
C LEU A 108 -13.93 4.43 15.29
N GLN A 109 -15.18 4.45 15.76
CA GLN A 109 -15.64 5.27 16.90
C GLN A 109 -15.32 6.76 16.70
N THR A 110 -15.58 7.28 15.50
CA THR A 110 -15.35 8.68 15.11
C THR A 110 -16.49 9.18 14.23
N ASP A 111 -16.69 10.50 14.18
CA ASP A 111 -17.71 11.15 13.37
C ASP A 111 -17.21 11.55 11.97
N HIS A 112 -15.90 11.47 11.72
CA HIS A 112 -15.32 11.78 10.43
C HIS A 112 -14.05 10.96 10.11
N ILE A 113 -13.84 10.76 8.81
CA ILE A 113 -12.62 10.19 8.23
C ILE A 113 -11.87 11.29 7.50
N ASP A 114 -10.55 11.41 7.71
CA ASP A 114 -9.75 12.42 7.01
C ASP A 114 -9.58 12.05 5.53
N PHE A 115 -9.19 10.80 5.25
CA PHE A 115 -8.89 10.31 3.91
C PHE A 115 -9.78 9.10 3.57
N TYR A 116 -10.75 9.28 2.66
CA TYR A 116 -11.65 8.20 2.25
C TYR A 116 -11.35 7.74 0.84
N LEU A 117 -10.98 6.47 0.70
CA LEU A 117 -10.58 5.89 -0.59
C LEU A 117 -11.70 5.05 -1.20
N MET A 118 -11.93 5.20 -2.50
CA MET A 118 -12.57 4.13 -3.28
C MET A 118 -11.56 3.00 -3.46
N HIS A 119 -11.83 1.84 -2.87
CA HIS A 119 -10.84 0.77 -2.71
C HIS A 119 -10.67 -0.05 -3.98
N ALA A 120 -9.42 -0.27 -4.36
CA ALA A 120 -9.00 -1.25 -5.34
C ALA A 120 -9.64 -1.03 -6.72
N LEU A 121 -9.62 0.21 -7.21
CA LEU A 121 -10.18 0.53 -8.51
C LEU A 121 -9.41 -0.16 -9.63
N ASN A 122 -10.20 -0.73 -10.52
CA ASN A 122 -9.84 -1.17 -11.85
C ASN A 122 -10.98 -0.75 -12.80
N LYS A 123 -10.83 -0.98 -14.11
CA LYS A 123 -11.81 -0.62 -15.13
C LYS A 123 -13.23 -1.01 -14.73
N ASP A 124 -13.44 -2.30 -14.45
CA ASP A 124 -14.78 -2.84 -14.20
C ASP A 124 -15.42 -2.26 -12.94
N ARG A 125 -14.66 -2.20 -11.83
CA ARG A 125 -15.14 -1.62 -10.57
C ARG A 125 -15.44 -0.14 -10.73
N PHE A 126 -14.60 0.59 -11.47
CA PHE A 126 -14.81 2.01 -11.69
C PHE A 126 -16.06 2.28 -12.53
N GLU A 127 -16.32 1.48 -13.56
CA GLU A 127 -17.57 1.54 -14.32
C GLU A 127 -18.81 1.29 -13.44
N ASP A 128 -18.77 0.30 -12.56
CA ASP A 128 -19.87 0.01 -11.65
C ASP A 128 -20.11 1.13 -10.63
N LEU A 129 -19.04 1.77 -10.14
CA LEU A 129 -19.13 2.94 -9.27
C LEU A 129 -19.73 4.15 -9.99
N LYS A 130 -19.37 4.39 -11.26
CA LYS A 130 -19.96 5.45 -12.09
C LYS A 130 -21.46 5.23 -12.26
N LYS A 131 -21.91 4.00 -12.57
CA LYS A 131 -23.35 3.64 -12.66
C LYS A 131 -24.09 3.92 -11.35
N ASN A 132 -23.43 3.68 -10.23
CA ASN A 132 -23.95 3.94 -8.90
C ASN A 132 -23.73 5.39 -8.41
N GLN A 133 -23.39 6.34 -9.29
CA GLN A 133 -23.26 7.78 -8.97
C GLN A 133 -22.23 8.10 -7.86
N VAL A 134 -21.08 7.42 -7.87
CA VAL A 134 -20.02 7.59 -6.85
C VAL A 134 -19.60 9.04 -6.59
N PHE A 135 -19.49 9.89 -7.63
CA PHE A 135 -19.06 11.27 -7.45
C PHE A 135 -20.06 12.10 -6.66
N LYS A 136 -21.36 11.89 -6.90
CA LYS A 136 -22.42 12.52 -6.10
C LYS A 136 -22.32 12.10 -4.63
N PHE A 137 -22.05 10.83 -4.37
CA PHE A 137 -21.85 10.33 -3.01
C PHE A 137 -20.64 11.00 -2.35
N LEU A 138 -19.50 11.12 -3.04
CA LEU A 138 -18.30 11.76 -2.51
C LEU A 138 -18.55 13.23 -2.18
N ASP A 139 -19.21 13.97 -3.08
CA ASP A 139 -19.58 15.37 -2.85
C ASP A 139 -20.48 15.52 -1.60
N GLU A 140 -21.50 14.66 -1.45
CA GLU A 140 -22.40 14.65 -0.28
C GLU A 140 -21.67 14.28 1.02
N ALA A 141 -20.77 13.29 0.97
CA ALA A 141 -19.99 12.85 2.12
C ALA A 141 -19.00 13.93 2.59
N ILE A 142 -18.39 14.66 1.66
CA ILE A 142 -17.54 15.82 1.94
C ILE A 142 -18.38 16.95 2.53
N ALA A 143 -19.51 17.30 1.88
CA ALA A 143 -20.38 18.40 2.30
C ALA A 143 -20.98 18.18 3.70
N SER A 144 -21.30 16.92 4.04
CA SER A 144 -21.77 16.55 5.39
C SER A 144 -20.66 16.51 6.44
N GLY A 145 -19.39 16.56 6.02
CA GLY A 145 -18.23 16.54 6.90
C GLY A 145 -17.82 15.16 7.40
N LYS A 146 -18.53 14.09 7.00
CA LYS A 146 -18.22 12.69 7.34
C LYS A 146 -16.89 12.23 6.73
N ILE A 147 -16.50 12.78 5.59
CA ILE A 147 -15.15 12.62 5.04
C ILE A 147 -14.55 14.01 4.76
N LYS A 148 -13.22 14.16 4.87
CA LYS A 148 -12.55 15.44 4.55
C LYS A 148 -12.00 15.46 3.12
N TYR A 149 -11.36 14.39 2.70
CA TYR A 149 -10.72 14.27 1.40
C TYR A 149 -11.05 12.94 0.74
N ALA A 150 -11.38 12.99 -0.54
CA ALA A 150 -11.65 11.82 -1.36
C ALA A 150 -10.41 11.41 -2.16
N GLY A 151 -10.14 10.11 -2.19
CA GLY A 151 -9.10 9.50 -3.00
C GLY A 151 -9.51 8.12 -3.49
N PHE A 152 -8.56 7.42 -4.09
CA PHE A 152 -8.75 6.04 -4.54
C PHE A 152 -7.47 5.24 -4.39
N SER A 153 -7.59 3.91 -4.27
CA SER A 153 -6.45 3.01 -4.50
C SER A 153 -6.61 2.28 -5.83
N PHE A 154 -5.50 1.96 -6.49
CA PHE A 154 -5.50 1.56 -7.89
C PHE A 154 -4.86 0.19 -8.13
N HIS A 155 -5.48 -0.64 -8.98
CA HIS A 155 -5.06 -2.01 -9.30
C HIS A 155 -5.42 -2.41 -10.75
N ASP A 156 -4.97 -1.63 -11.73
CA ASP A 156 -5.16 -1.93 -13.16
C ASP A 156 -4.01 -1.39 -14.02
N ASP A 157 -4.14 -1.33 -15.34
CA ASP A 157 -3.13 -0.76 -16.23
C ASP A 157 -3.01 0.77 -16.20
N GLU A 158 -1.91 1.27 -16.74
CA GLU A 158 -1.61 2.70 -16.77
C GLU A 158 -2.68 3.56 -17.47
N GLU A 159 -3.31 3.06 -18.54
CA GLU A 159 -4.30 3.83 -19.30
C GLU A 159 -5.53 4.12 -18.44
N HIS A 160 -6.02 3.11 -17.72
CA HIS A 160 -7.15 3.27 -16.81
C HIS A 160 -6.80 4.08 -15.56
N PHE A 161 -5.51 4.10 -15.14
CA PHE A 161 -5.08 5.01 -14.08
C PHE A 161 -5.33 6.47 -14.47
N TYR A 162 -4.94 6.86 -15.69
CA TYR A 162 -5.13 8.22 -16.19
C TYR A 162 -6.61 8.58 -16.32
N GLU A 163 -7.45 7.66 -16.82
CA GLU A 163 -8.90 7.86 -16.85
C GLU A 163 -9.46 8.19 -15.46
N ILE A 164 -9.09 7.42 -14.44
CA ILE A 164 -9.58 7.63 -13.08
C ILE A 164 -9.08 8.96 -12.51
N VAL A 165 -7.79 9.28 -12.68
CA VAL A 165 -7.21 10.55 -12.22
C VAL A 165 -7.97 11.75 -12.80
N ASP A 166 -8.32 11.71 -14.08
CA ASP A 166 -8.98 12.83 -14.77
C ASP A 166 -10.50 12.90 -14.56
N SER A 167 -11.10 11.88 -13.94
CA SER A 167 -12.56 11.76 -13.83
C SER A 167 -13.20 12.60 -12.72
N TYR A 168 -12.42 13.01 -11.71
CA TYR A 168 -12.89 13.70 -10.52
C TYR A 168 -11.75 14.51 -9.89
N PRO A 169 -12.02 15.62 -9.17
CA PRO A 169 -10.99 16.38 -8.44
C PRO A 169 -10.50 15.62 -7.20
N TRP A 170 -9.86 14.46 -7.42
CA TRP A 170 -9.29 13.65 -6.36
C TRP A 170 -8.23 14.44 -5.59
N THR A 171 -8.22 14.31 -4.26
CA THR A 171 -7.17 14.94 -3.46
C THR A 171 -5.89 14.10 -3.46
N PHE A 172 -6.04 12.78 -3.53
CA PHE A 172 -4.92 11.85 -3.44
C PHE A 172 -5.23 10.50 -4.11
N CYS A 173 -4.18 9.77 -4.45
CA CYS A 173 -4.28 8.38 -4.88
C CYS A 173 -3.30 7.51 -4.11
N GLN A 174 -3.65 6.23 -3.98
CA GLN A 174 -2.79 5.19 -3.43
C GLN A 174 -2.38 4.22 -4.55
N ILE A 175 -1.08 4.11 -4.81
CA ILE A 175 -0.52 3.27 -5.88
C ILE A 175 0.50 2.29 -5.32
N GLN A 176 0.65 1.15 -5.99
CA GLN A 176 1.74 0.23 -5.73
C GLN A 176 3.02 0.77 -6.36
N LEU A 177 4.10 0.83 -5.57
CA LEU A 177 5.42 1.16 -6.09
C LEU A 177 6.52 0.58 -5.20
N ASN A 178 7.50 -0.04 -5.84
CA ASN A 178 8.76 -0.48 -5.25
C ASN A 178 9.81 -0.60 -6.38
N TYR A 179 11.08 -0.81 -6.06
CA TYR A 179 12.15 -0.80 -7.06
C TYR A 179 12.09 -1.96 -8.07
N MET A 180 11.29 -3.00 -7.81
CA MET A 180 11.03 -4.08 -8.78
C MET A 180 9.89 -3.75 -9.73
N ASP A 181 8.84 -3.08 -9.22
CA ASP A 181 7.55 -2.90 -9.87
C ASP A 181 7.39 -1.48 -10.47
N VAL A 182 8.44 -0.94 -11.08
CA VAL A 182 8.50 0.48 -11.53
C VAL A 182 7.59 0.82 -12.71
N GLU A 183 7.19 -0.19 -13.49
CA GLU A 183 6.28 -0.08 -14.65
C GLU A 183 4.99 -0.90 -14.43
N TYR A 184 4.76 -1.41 -13.22
CA TYR A 184 3.59 -2.20 -12.89
C TYR A 184 2.43 -1.29 -12.47
N GLN A 185 1.25 -1.51 -13.06
CA GLN A 185 0.05 -0.69 -12.85
C GLN A 185 0.32 0.80 -13.12
N ALA A 186 0.13 1.67 -12.13
CA ALA A 186 0.46 3.08 -12.24
C ALA A 186 1.98 3.31 -12.35
N GLY A 187 2.78 2.59 -11.56
CA GLY A 187 4.25 2.69 -11.56
C GLY A 187 4.79 4.13 -11.40
N LEU A 188 6.00 4.37 -11.91
CA LEU A 188 6.65 5.68 -11.87
C LEU A 188 5.95 6.73 -12.77
N ARG A 189 5.31 6.30 -13.86
CA ARG A 189 4.62 7.22 -14.76
C ARG A 189 3.34 7.76 -14.12
N GLY A 190 2.55 6.89 -13.47
CA GLY A 190 1.39 7.27 -12.68
C GLY A 190 1.74 8.11 -11.45
N LEU A 191 2.85 7.80 -10.76
CA LEU A 191 3.39 8.65 -9.68
C LEU A 191 3.58 10.10 -10.13
N LYS A 192 4.29 10.29 -11.25
CA LYS A 192 4.55 11.63 -11.82
C LYS A 192 3.26 12.30 -12.28
N TYR A 193 2.41 11.58 -13.01
CA TYR A 193 1.16 12.13 -13.54
C TYR A 193 0.24 12.64 -12.43
N ALA A 194 0.00 11.83 -11.39
CA ALA A 194 -0.84 12.24 -10.27
C ALA A 194 -0.25 13.45 -9.52
N SER A 195 1.07 13.48 -9.35
CA SER A 195 1.76 14.62 -8.73
C SER A 195 1.64 15.90 -9.57
N GLU A 196 1.79 15.81 -10.90
CA GLU A 196 1.59 16.93 -11.83
C GLU A 196 0.15 17.49 -11.79
N LYS A 197 -0.83 16.62 -11.51
CA LYS A 197 -2.23 17.00 -11.27
C LYS A 197 -2.48 17.62 -9.89
N GLY A 198 -1.45 17.70 -9.06
CA GLY A 198 -1.51 18.27 -7.71
C GLY A 198 -2.08 17.33 -6.65
N MET A 199 -2.18 16.03 -6.95
CA MET A 199 -2.62 15.02 -6.01
C MET A 199 -1.48 14.61 -5.07
N ALA A 200 -1.81 14.25 -3.83
CA ALA A 200 -0.90 13.49 -3.00
C ALA A 200 -0.80 12.05 -3.50
N VAL A 201 0.40 11.45 -3.44
CA VAL A 201 0.62 10.06 -3.86
C VAL A 201 1.09 9.23 -2.67
N VAL A 202 0.23 8.32 -2.25
CA VAL A 202 0.43 7.38 -1.14
C VAL A 202 0.95 6.06 -1.70
N ILE A 203 2.07 5.56 -1.20
CA ILE A 203 2.67 4.32 -1.70
C ILE A 203 2.24 3.13 -0.86
N MET A 204 1.66 2.12 -1.50
CA MET A 204 1.42 0.79 -0.92
C MET A 204 2.39 -0.24 -1.51
N GLU A 205 2.46 -1.41 -0.86
CA GLU A 205 3.39 -2.50 -1.24
C GLU A 205 4.86 -2.06 -1.41
N PRO A 206 5.40 -1.18 -0.52
CA PRO A 206 6.75 -0.63 -0.68
C PRO A 206 7.85 -1.70 -0.58
N LEU A 207 7.53 -2.83 0.07
CA LEU A 207 8.44 -3.93 0.33
C LEU A 207 8.00 -5.24 -0.35
N LYS A 208 7.05 -5.15 -1.31
CA LYS A 208 6.49 -6.30 -2.06
C LYS A 208 6.09 -7.46 -1.14
N GLY A 209 5.21 -7.20 -0.19
CA GLY A 209 4.76 -8.17 0.82
C GLY A 209 5.82 -8.59 1.84
N GLY A 210 6.90 -7.81 2.01
CA GLY A 210 8.03 -8.10 2.88
C GLY A 210 9.20 -8.80 2.19
N LYS A 211 9.04 -9.19 0.91
CA LYS A 211 10.09 -9.85 0.12
C LYS A 211 11.34 -8.99 -0.05
N LEU A 212 11.19 -7.67 -0.11
CA LEU A 212 12.32 -6.72 -0.26
C LEU A 212 12.94 -6.30 1.08
N ALA A 213 12.36 -6.74 2.21
CA ALA A 213 12.88 -6.46 3.56
C ALA A 213 13.48 -7.71 4.23
N GLY A 214 13.17 -8.90 3.71
CA GLY A 214 13.72 -10.16 4.19
C GLY A 214 15.16 -10.41 3.73
N ASN A 215 15.56 -11.68 3.66
CA ASN A 215 16.88 -12.06 3.18
C ASN A 215 16.96 -11.98 1.65
N PRO A 216 17.75 -11.07 1.08
CA PRO A 216 17.94 -11.04 -0.37
C PRO A 216 18.80 -12.23 -0.84
N PRO A 217 18.74 -12.59 -2.14
CA PRO A 217 19.70 -13.51 -2.75
C PRO A 217 21.15 -13.08 -2.50
N THR A 218 22.08 -14.03 -2.44
CA THR A 218 23.50 -13.78 -2.13
C THR A 218 24.10 -12.66 -2.97
N GLU A 219 23.85 -12.64 -4.28
CA GLU A 219 24.38 -11.61 -5.18
C GLU A 219 23.89 -10.19 -4.80
N VAL A 220 22.59 -10.05 -4.47
CA VAL A 220 22.02 -8.75 -4.05
C VAL A 220 22.53 -8.37 -2.65
N LYS A 221 22.67 -9.36 -1.76
CA LYS A 221 23.22 -9.15 -0.42
C LYS A 221 24.64 -8.60 -0.49
N GLU A 222 25.51 -9.27 -1.24
CA GLU A 222 26.92 -8.87 -1.42
C GLU A 222 27.01 -7.49 -2.07
N LEU A 223 26.14 -7.19 -3.03
CA LEU A 223 26.06 -5.86 -3.64
C LEU A 223 25.75 -4.77 -2.60
N PHE A 224 24.71 -4.95 -1.78
CA PHE A 224 24.36 -3.98 -0.73
C PHE A 224 25.47 -3.85 0.33
N GLU A 225 26.01 -4.98 0.81
CA GLU A 225 27.04 -4.99 1.84
C GLU A 225 28.38 -4.40 1.36
N SER A 226 28.67 -4.49 0.05
CA SER A 226 29.89 -3.89 -0.53
C SER A 226 29.89 -2.36 -0.49
N TYR A 227 28.71 -1.74 -0.47
CA TYR A 227 28.56 -0.28 -0.39
C TYR A 227 28.36 0.18 1.05
N ASP A 228 27.42 -0.44 1.76
CA ASP A 228 27.09 -0.10 3.15
C ASP A 228 26.52 -1.33 3.88
N SER A 229 27.40 -2.05 4.58
CA SER A 229 27.03 -3.24 5.36
C SER A 229 26.18 -2.93 6.59
N SER A 230 26.01 -1.66 6.99
CA SER A 230 25.14 -1.29 8.10
C SER A 230 23.69 -1.13 7.67
N ARG A 231 23.43 -0.99 6.36
CA ARG A 231 22.10 -0.75 5.81
C ARG A 231 21.35 -2.05 5.58
N THR A 232 20.14 -2.14 6.13
CA THR A 232 19.25 -3.28 5.92
C THR A 232 18.60 -3.25 4.52
N PRO A 233 18.09 -4.39 4.01
CA PRO A 233 17.32 -4.43 2.78
C PRO A 233 16.07 -3.53 2.82
N ALA A 234 15.39 -3.44 3.96
CA ALA A 234 14.25 -2.55 4.16
C ALA A 234 14.66 -1.07 4.01
N ASN A 235 15.80 -0.68 4.58
CA ASN A 235 16.33 0.67 4.43
C ASN A 235 16.63 0.99 2.96
N TRP A 236 17.31 0.11 2.21
CA TRP A 236 17.52 0.30 0.77
C TRP A 236 16.22 0.52 0.00
N ALA A 237 15.23 -0.35 0.23
CA ALA A 237 13.95 -0.30 -0.46
C ALA A 237 13.14 0.98 -0.13
N LEU A 238 13.07 1.34 1.15
CA LEU A 238 12.33 2.53 1.59
C LEU A 238 13.07 3.83 1.23
N LYS A 239 14.39 3.88 1.35
CA LYS A 239 15.19 5.04 0.93
C LYS A 239 15.04 5.32 -0.57
N TRP A 240 14.99 4.27 -1.39
CA TRP A 240 14.69 4.41 -2.82
C TRP A 240 13.34 5.08 -3.08
N LEU A 241 12.29 4.70 -2.35
CA LEU A 241 11.00 5.37 -2.45
C LEU A 241 11.03 6.81 -1.92
N TYR A 242 11.69 7.05 -0.78
CA TYR A 242 11.84 8.39 -0.22
C TYR A 242 12.61 9.33 -1.15
N ASN A 243 13.48 8.80 -2.02
CA ASN A 243 14.24 9.61 -2.97
C ASN A 243 13.33 10.37 -3.95
N PHE A 244 12.12 9.89 -4.24
CA PHE A 244 11.17 10.56 -5.12
C PHE A 244 10.44 11.69 -4.38
N PRO A 245 10.54 12.95 -4.84
CA PRO A 245 9.79 14.06 -4.24
C PRO A 245 8.27 13.95 -4.40
N GLU A 246 7.79 13.23 -5.41
CA GLU A 246 6.37 13.00 -5.69
C GLU A 246 5.73 12.05 -4.66
N VAL A 247 6.51 11.21 -4.00
CA VAL A 247 6.03 10.31 -2.95
C VAL A 247 5.67 11.14 -1.72
N THR A 248 4.40 11.12 -1.33
CA THR A 248 3.91 11.89 -0.18
C THR A 248 4.08 11.12 1.13
N THR A 249 3.62 9.87 1.16
CA THR A 249 3.75 9.00 2.34
C THR A 249 3.85 7.54 1.90
N ILE A 250 4.60 6.74 2.64
CA ILE A 250 4.79 5.31 2.39
C ILE A 250 4.03 4.53 3.45
N LEU A 251 3.11 3.67 3.02
CA LEU A 251 2.37 2.77 3.90
C LEU A 251 3.18 1.50 4.12
N SER A 252 3.81 1.41 5.30
CA SER A 252 4.47 0.18 5.72
C SER A 252 3.55 -0.64 6.61
N GLY A 253 3.31 -1.90 6.24
CA GLY A 253 2.66 -2.87 7.12
C GLY A 253 3.69 -3.55 8.00
N MET A 254 3.63 -3.32 9.31
CA MET A 254 4.61 -3.80 10.28
C MET A 254 3.93 -4.75 11.27
N SER A 255 4.48 -5.96 11.43
CA SER A 255 3.94 -6.99 12.30
C SER A 255 4.65 -7.09 13.65
N THR A 256 5.78 -6.40 13.81
CA THR A 256 6.57 -6.38 15.05
C THR A 256 7.02 -4.96 15.42
N MET A 257 7.34 -4.74 16.69
CA MET A 257 7.81 -3.44 17.17
C MET A 257 9.18 -3.08 16.58
N GLU A 258 10.03 -4.08 16.32
CA GLU A 258 11.36 -3.92 15.73
C GLU A 258 11.26 -3.36 14.31
N GLN A 259 10.35 -3.91 13.48
CA GLN A 259 10.07 -3.38 12.14
C GLN A 259 9.55 -1.94 12.19
N LEU A 260 8.72 -1.63 13.19
CA LEU A 260 8.22 -0.28 13.39
C LEU A 260 9.36 0.69 13.74
N GLN A 261 10.22 0.32 14.68
CA GLN A 261 11.36 1.15 15.10
C GLN A 261 12.34 1.39 13.95
N GLU A 262 12.67 0.34 13.19
CA GLU A 262 13.50 0.46 11.99
C GLU A 262 12.88 1.42 10.98
N ASN A 263 11.59 1.28 10.66
CA ASN A 263 10.92 2.16 9.70
C ASN A 263 10.82 3.62 10.19
N LEU A 264 10.60 3.83 11.50
CA LEU A 264 10.62 5.15 12.12
C LEU A 264 12.00 5.82 12.00
N GLU A 265 13.07 5.05 12.19
CA GLU A 265 14.44 5.52 12.03
C GLU A 265 14.73 5.88 10.57
N ILE A 266 14.38 5.01 9.62
CA ILE A 266 14.55 5.26 8.18
C ILE A 266 13.79 6.54 7.77
N ALA A 267 12.51 6.65 8.14
CA ALA A 267 11.66 7.79 7.80
C ALA A 267 12.10 9.11 8.46
N SER A 268 12.90 9.03 9.53
CA SER A 268 13.46 10.21 10.18
C SER A 268 14.77 10.69 9.55
N ASN A 269 15.42 9.85 8.75
CA ASN A 269 16.76 10.10 8.22
C ASN A 269 16.82 10.10 6.67
N CYS A 270 15.70 9.88 5.98
CA CYS A 270 15.66 9.85 4.51
C CYS A 270 14.77 10.98 3.94
N LYS A 271 15.30 11.71 2.97
CA LYS A 271 14.62 12.79 2.24
C LYS A 271 14.63 12.55 0.73
N ALA A 272 13.85 13.36 0.03
CA ALA A 272 13.83 13.36 -1.42
C ALA A 272 15.18 13.82 -2.00
N ASN A 273 15.55 13.23 -3.14
CA ASN A 273 16.78 13.52 -3.88
C ASN A 273 18.09 13.33 -3.08
N GLU A 274 18.08 12.47 -2.06
CA GLU A 274 19.27 12.18 -1.25
C GLU A 274 20.12 11.03 -1.79
N MET A 275 19.56 10.13 -2.61
CA MET A 275 20.35 9.04 -3.17
C MET A 275 21.27 9.54 -4.27
N ASN A 276 22.55 9.22 -4.14
CA ASN A 276 23.54 9.56 -5.16
C ASN A 276 23.51 8.60 -6.36
N ALA A 277 24.28 8.90 -7.40
CA ALA A 277 24.30 8.09 -8.62
C ALA A 277 24.76 6.64 -8.39
N GLU A 278 25.70 6.40 -7.48
CA GLU A 278 26.19 5.07 -7.14
C GLU A 278 25.12 4.25 -6.39
N GLU A 279 24.43 4.87 -5.42
CA GLU A 279 23.31 4.24 -4.73
C GLU A 279 22.18 3.86 -5.70
N LEU A 280 21.87 4.72 -6.67
CA LEU A 280 20.87 4.43 -7.70
C LEU A 280 21.32 3.28 -8.62
N GLU A 281 22.59 3.27 -9.05
CA GLU A 281 23.15 2.17 -9.84
C GLU A 281 23.13 0.83 -9.09
N ILE A 282 23.34 0.85 -7.78
CA ILE A 282 23.19 -0.34 -6.91
C ILE A 282 21.74 -0.84 -6.93
N MET A 283 20.75 0.04 -6.85
CA MET A 283 19.35 -0.36 -6.91
C MET A 283 18.98 -0.98 -8.27
N ASP A 284 19.50 -0.43 -9.37
CA ASP A 284 19.30 -0.99 -10.70
C ASP A 284 19.96 -2.37 -10.84
N LYS A 285 21.21 -2.53 -10.36
CA LYS A 285 21.89 -3.83 -10.33
C LYS A 285 21.18 -4.86 -9.47
N ALA A 286 20.63 -4.45 -8.32
CA ALA A 286 19.85 -5.32 -7.45
C ALA A 286 18.57 -5.80 -8.17
N LYS A 287 17.84 -4.88 -8.82
CA LYS A 287 16.68 -5.20 -9.65
C LYS A 287 17.03 -6.20 -10.75
N ASP A 288 18.11 -5.95 -11.50
CA ASP A 288 18.57 -6.84 -12.56
C ASP A 288 18.94 -8.22 -12.04
N ALA A 289 19.61 -8.31 -10.90
CA ALA A 289 19.93 -9.58 -10.26
C ALA A 289 18.66 -10.37 -9.92
N TYR A 290 17.67 -9.73 -9.28
CA TYR A 290 16.37 -10.35 -9.03
C TYR A 290 15.71 -10.84 -10.33
N LEU A 291 15.66 -10.00 -11.37
CA LEU A 291 15.07 -10.38 -12.66
C LEU A 291 15.80 -11.55 -13.32
N ARG A 292 17.14 -11.61 -13.27
CA ARG A 292 17.92 -12.75 -13.79
C ARG A 292 17.68 -14.05 -13.04
N LEU A 293 17.29 -13.98 -11.76
CA LEU A 293 16.97 -15.16 -10.95
C LEU A 293 15.59 -15.77 -11.28
N THR A 294 14.80 -15.12 -12.14
CA THR A 294 13.55 -15.64 -12.72
C THR A 294 13.79 -17.00 -13.39
N LYS A 295 13.02 -18.02 -13.03
CA LYS A 295 13.23 -19.40 -13.52
C LYS A 295 12.54 -19.70 -14.84
N VAL A 296 11.40 -19.08 -15.08
CA VAL A 296 10.58 -19.27 -16.26
C VAL A 296 10.41 -17.92 -16.94
N ASN A 297 10.83 -17.80 -18.18
CA ASN A 297 10.70 -16.55 -18.95
C ASN A 297 9.25 -16.36 -19.46
N CYS A 298 8.29 -16.36 -18.54
CA CYS A 298 6.88 -16.12 -18.80
C CYS A 298 6.68 -14.63 -19.07
N THR A 299 6.11 -14.28 -20.21
CA THR A 299 5.80 -12.90 -20.57
C THR A 299 4.44 -12.43 -20.05
N GLY A 300 3.67 -13.31 -19.40
CA GLY A 300 2.31 -13.01 -18.94
C GLY A 300 1.31 -12.75 -20.08
N CYS A 301 1.66 -13.07 -21.34
CA CYS A 301 0.83 -12.76 -22.52
C CYS A 301 -0.50 -13.53 -22.61
N ASN A 302 -0.74 -14.49 -21.72
CA ASN A 302 -1.92 -15.35 -21.69
C ASN A 302 -2.17 -16.15 -22.98
N TYR A 303 -1.20 -16.32 -23.90
CA TYR A 303 -1.35 -17.19 -25.08
C TYR A 303 -1.57 -18.67 -24.71
N CYS A 304 -1.19 -19.06 -23.49
CA CYS A 304 -1.46 -20.38 -22.94
C CYS A 304 -2.84 -20.50 -22.27
N GLN A 305 -3.68 -19.46 -22.31
CA GLN A 305 -5.02 -19.42 -21.72
C GLN A 305 -6.12 -19.35 -22.80
N PRO A 306 -7.31 -19.94 -22.56
CA PRO A 306 -7.65 -20.77 -21.41
C PRO A 306 -6.94 -22.13 -21.48
N CYS A 307 -6.45 -22.62 -20.34
CA CYS A 307 -5.88 -23.96 -20.27
C CYS A 307 -7.02 -25.00 -20.26
N PRO A 308 -6.98 -26.08 -21.07
CA PRO A 308 -8.02 -27.12 -21.09
C PRO A 308 -8.12 -27.94 -19.79
N PHE A 309 -7.14 -27.78 -18.89
CA PHE A 309 -7.14 -28.36 -17.55
C PHE A 309 -7.43 -27.34 -16.45
N GLU A 310 -7.92 -26.15 -16.83
CA GLU A 310 -8.31 -25.07 -15.89
C GLU A 310 -7.15 -24.58 -15.01
N VAL A 311 -5.92 -24.71 -15.52
CA VAL A 311 -4.71 -24.23 -14.86
C VAL A 311 -4.40 -22.81 -15.30
N ASP A 312 -4.28 -21.90 -14.32
CA ASP A 312 -3.72 -20.56 -14.54
C ASP A 312 -2.19 -20.64 -14.70
N ILE A 313 -1.74 -21.02 -15.90
CA ILE A 313 -0.33 -21.24 -16.25
C ILE A 313 0.51 -19.98 -15.98
N PRO A 314 0.11 -18.77 -16.42
CA PRO A 314 0.86 -17.55 -16.14
C PRO A 314 1.01 -17.30 -14.65
N ARG A 315 -0.08 -17.44 -13.86
CA ARG A 315 -0.03 -17.25 -12.41
C ARG A 315 0.90 -18.24 -11.72
N ASN A 316 0.90 -19.49 -12.14
CA ASN A 316 1.79 -20.51 -11.57
C ASN A 316 3.26 -20.21 -11.86
N PHE A 317 3.58 -19.77 -13.07
CA PHE A 317 4.94 -19.34 -13.41
C PHE A 317 5.35 -18.09 -12.65
N GLU A 318 4.45 -17.12 -12.48
CA GLU A 318 4.69 -15.95 -11.65
C GLU A 318 5.02 -16.36 -10.21
N LEU A 319 4.19 -17.20 -9.56
CA LEU A 319 4.43 -17.67 -8.20
C LEU A 319 5.76 -18.43 -8.07
N TYR A 320 6.05 -19.31 -9.02
CA TYR A 320 7.31 -20.06 -9.03
C TYR A 320 8.53 -19.15 -9.18
N ASN A 321 8.45 -18.19 -10.10
CA ASN A 321 9.49 -17.20 -10.32
C ASN A 321 9.71 -16.34 -9.10
N GLU A 322 8.66 -15.77 -8.52
CA GLU A 322 8.75 -14.95 -7.31
C GLU A 322 9.33 -15.77 -6.14
N GLY A 323 8.89 -17.01 -5.97
CA GLY A 323 9.40 -17.90 -4.92
C GLY A 323 10.91 -18.13 -5.04
N HIS A 324 11.44 -18.28 -6.24
CA HIS A 324 12.88 -18.40 -6.48
C HIS A 324 13.62 -17.07 -6.37
N MET A 325 13.06 -16.01 -6.95
CA MET A 325 13.64 -14.68 -6.99
C MET A 325 13.87 -14.12 -5.59
N PHE A 326 12.89 -14.27 -4.70
CA PHE A 326 12.94 -13.72 -3.34
C PHE A 326 13.26 -14.76 -2.27
N ASN A 327 13.66 -15.97 -2.67
CA ASN A 327 13.91 -17.10 -1.76
C ASN A 327 12.71 -17.39 -0.82
N THR A 328 11.50 -17.27 -1.34
CA THR A 328 10.23 -17.48 -0.62
C THR A 328 9.43 -18.64 -1.19
N LEU A 329 10.08 -19.74 -1.57
CA LEU A 329 9.42 -20.92 -2.17
C LEU A 329 8.33 -21.52 -1.29
N GLU A 330 8.52 -21.51 0.03
CA GLU A 330 7.50 -22.00 0.98
C GLU A 330 6.22 -21.16 0.90
N ALA A 331 6.35 -19.83 0.91
CA ALA A 331 5.21 -18.93 0.78
C ALA A 331 4.56 -19.03 -0.60
N ALA A 332 5.36 -19.12 -1.68
CA ALA A 332 4.84 -19.32 -3.03
C ALA A 332 4.10 -20.64 -3.18
N SER A 333 4.61 -21.72 -2.58
CA SER A 333 3.96 -23.03 -2.52
C SER A 333 2.65 -22.97 -1.74
N HIS A 334 2.62 -22.25 -0.62
CA HIS A 334 1.38 -22.04 0.13
C HIS A 334 0.34 -21.27 -0.70
N THR A 335 0.74 -20.21 -1.41
CA THR A 335 -0.17 -19.50 -2.32
C THR A 335 -0.66 -20.39 -3.45
N TYR A 336 0.23 -21.16 -4.08
CA TYR A 336 -0.09 -22.12 -5.14
C TYR A 336 -1.14 -23.15 -4.69
N ASN A 337 -0.95 -23.75 -3.52
CA ASN A 337 -1.88 -24.75 -2.97
C ASN A 337 -3.25 -24.18 -2.57
N ASN A 338 -3.34 -22.86 -2.38
CA ASN A 338 -4.58 -22.15 -2.08
C ASN A 338 -5.16 -21.42 -3.29
N LEU A 339 -4.58 -21.58 -4.48
CA LEU A 339 -5.27 -21.20 -5.70
C LEU A 339 -6.53 -22.07 -5.78
N SER A 340 -7.68 -21.45 -5.59
CA SER A 340 -8.95 -22.04 -5.97
C SER A 340 -8.85 -22.42 -7.45
N LEU A 341 -8.88 -23.73 -7.75
CA LEU A 341 -9.19 -24.20 -9.09
C LEU A 341 -10.50 -23.50 -9.48
N LYS A 342 -10.43 -22.64 -10.49
CA LYS A 342 -11.61 -21.92 -10.99
C LYS A 342 -12.49 -22.87 -11.78
#